data_AF-A0A0A7KEC7-F1
#
_entry.id   AF-A0A0A7KEC7-F1
#
_cell.length_a   1.000
_cell.length_b   1.000
_cell.length_c   1.000
_cell.angle_alpha   90.00
_cell.angle_beta   90.00
_cell.angle_gamma   90.00
#
_symmetry.space_group_name_H-M   'P 1'
#
loop_
_entity.id
_entity.type
_entity.pdbx_description
1 polymer ?
#
loop_
_entity_poly.entity_id
_entity_poly.type
_entity_poly.pdbx_seq_one_letter_code
_entity_poly.pdbx_strand_id
1 'polypeptide(L)'
;MLPPLVKQVLDNFNFDIDPGLSRDENVDEVIKSAALLSGAVSIEPIPFADILVITPVQAKMVLHIGKIYGFDITAERAREIVQELGVTVAYGVAARQVMRGLAKMALPLIGGLITAPAVYGWTFALGRVAQSYFERKTLGLPDSRKEQVRVIQEAKQQSRKVLPSAQDFTDLASELRRRADEKNRNQGGPNGPN
;
A
#
# COMPACT_ATOMS: atom_id res chain seq x y z
N MET A 1 21.00 -3.07 5.24
CA MET A 1 20.09 -4.12 5.75
C MET A 1 18.73 -3.48 5.97
N LEU A 2 17.63 -4.11 5.52
CA LEU A 2 16.28 -3.59 5.77
C LEU A 2 15.93 -3.75 7.26
N PRO A 3 15.24 -2.79 7.91
CA PRO A 3 14.78 -2.97 9.28
C PRO A 3 13.92 -4.26 9.41
N PRO A 4 14.00 -5.01 10.52
CA PRO A 4 13.33 -6.32 10.67
C PRO A 4 11.83 -6.30 10.35
N LEU A 5 11.14 -5.23 10.77
CA LEU A 5 9.72 -5.01 10.51
C LEU A 5 9.40 -4.88 9.01
N VAL A 6 10.27 -4.23 8.23
CA VAL A 6 10.10 -4.04 6.79
C VAL A 6 10.13 -5.37 6.06
N LYS A 7 11.14 -6.19 6.36
CA LYS A 7 11.27 -7.52 5.78
C LYS A 7 10.04 -8.37 6.11
N GLN A 8 9.56 -8.28 7.34
CA GLN A 8 8.41 -9.06 7.79
C GLN A 8 7.10 -8.68 7.11
N VAL A 9 6.84 -7.37 6.95
CA VAL A 9 5.69 -6.89 6.21
C VAL A 9 5.71 -7.44 4.78
N LEU A 10 6.87 -7.45 4.12
CA LEU A 10 6.98 -7.92 2.74
C LEU A 10 6.91 -9.44 2.58
N ASP A 11 7.52 -10.18 3.50
CA ASP A 11 7.55 -11.64 3.48
C ASP A 11 6.17 -12.25 3.82
N ASN A 12 5.42 -11.62 4.74
CA ASN A 12 4.18 -12.20 5.26
C ASN A 12 2.91 -11.73 4.54
N PHE A 13 2.96 -10.59 3.85
CA PHE A 13 1.77 -10.02 3.24
C PHE A 13 1.67 -10.46 1.79
N ASN A 14 1.12 -11.66 1.57
CA ASN A 14 0.85 -12.18 0.23
C ASN A 14 -0.58 -11.82 -0.19
N PHE A 15 -0.74 -11.35 -1.41
CA PHE A 15 -2.06 -11.11 -1.98
C PHE A 15 -2.45 -12.36 -2.75
N ASP A 16 -2.94 -13.37 -2.03
CA ASP A 16 -3.33 -14.62 -2.67
C ASP A 16 -4.51 -14.37 -3.61
N ILE A 17 -4.44 -14.96 -4.80
CA ILE A 17 -5.53 -14.91 -5.79
C ILE A 17 -6.46 -16.07 -5.46
N ASP A 18 -7.69 -15.77 -5.07
CA ASP A 18 -8.72 -16.77 -4.82
C ASP A 18 -9.38 -17.16 -6.16
N PRO A 19 -9.26 -18.42 -6.60
CA PRO A 19 -9.88 -18.89 -7.84
C PRO A 19 -11.42 -18.91 -7.78
N GLY A 20 -12.01 -18.82 -6.58
CA GLY A 20 -13.46 -18.71 -6.38
C GLY A 20 -14.02 -17.29 -6.54
N LEU A 21 -13.14 -16.27 -6.59
CA LEU A 21 -13.53 -14.88 -6.77
C LEU A 21 -13.41 -14.45 -8.24
N SER A 22 -14.24 -13.50 -8.65
CA SER A 22 -14.05 -12.82 -9.93
C SER A 22 -12.74 -12.06 -9.97
N ARG A 23 -12.31 -11.69 -11.18
CA ARG A 23 -11.12 -10.86 -11.39
C ARG A 23 -11.17 -9.56 -10.60
N ASP A 24 -12.32 -8.88 -10.61
CA ASP A 24 -12.47 -7.56 -9.99
C ASP A 24 -12.51 -7.66 -8.46
N GLU A 25 -13.07 -8.73 -7.90
CA GLU A 25 -13.03 -9.04 -6.47
C GLU A 25 -11.60 -9.31 -5.99
N ASN A 26 -10.84 -10.13 -6.72
CA ASN A 26 -9.42 -10.38 -6.43
C ASN A 26 -8.61 -9.08 -6.43
N VAL A 27 -8.83 -8.21 -7.42
CA VAL A 27 -8.17 -6.89 -7.47
C VAL A 27 -8.58 -6.01 -6.29
N ASP A 28 -9.87 -6.00 -5.92
CA ASP A 28 -10.36 -5.20 -4.81
C ASP A 28 -9.73 -5.62 -3.47
N GLU A 29 -9.62 -6.93 -3.21
CA GLU A 29 -8.94 -7.45 -2.03
C GLU A 29 -7.46 -7.04 -2.00
N VAL A 30 -6.72 -7.23 -3.11
CA VAL A 30 -5.32 -6.79 -3.23
C VAL A 30 -5.16 -5.31 -2.88
N ILE A 31 -6.03 -4.45 -3.43
CA ILE A 31 -5.99 -3.01 -3.22
C ILE A 31 -6.31 -2.65 -1.77
N LYS A 32 -7.39 -3.19 -1.20
CA LYS A 32 -7.81 -2.92 0.17
C LYS A 32 -6.76 -3.37 1.18
N SER A 33 -6.21 -4.57 1.03
CA SER A 33 -5.20 -5.11 1.94
C SER A 33 -3.91 -4.30 1.86
N ALA A 34 -3.45 -3.92 0.66
CA ALA A 34 -2.26 -3.07 0.49
C ALA A 34 -2.47 -1.67 1.09
N ALA A 35 -3.66 -1.09 0.91
CA ALA A 35 -4.02 0.21 1.46
C ALA A 35 -4.12 0.18 2.99
N LEU A 36 -4.75 -0.85 3.57
CA LEU A 36 -4.84 -1.07 5.01
C LEU A 36 -3.44 -1.20 5.62
N LEU A 37 -2.60 -2.03 5.01
CA LEU A 37 -1.22 -2.23 5.44
C LEU A 37 -0.41 -0.93 5.38
N SER A 38 -0.52 -0.17 4.29
CA SER A 38 0.18 1.12 4.15
C SER A 38 -0.29 2.13 5.21
N GLY A 39 -1.59 2.16 5.49
CA GLY A 39 -2.17 2.97 6.57
C GLY A 39 -1.65 2.57 7.94
N ALA A 40 -1.63 1.27 8.26
CA ALA A 40 -1.13 0.76 9.54
C ALA A 40 0.37 1.05 9.74
N VAL A 41 1.18 0.84 8.71
CA VAL A 41 2.61 1.16 8.72
C VAL A 41 2.86 2.65 8.96
N SER A 42 1.96 3.52 8.52
CA SER A 42 2.09 4.97 8.74
C SER A 42 1.85 5.41 10.19
N ILE A 43 1.27 4.54 11.03
CA ILE A 43 1.14 4.76 12.48
C ILE A 43 2.48 4.56 13.18
N GLU A 44 3.28 3.61 12.70
CA GLU A 44 4.55 3.28 13.31
C GLU A 44 5.57 4.43 13.11
N PRO A 45 6.28 4.85 14.17
CA PRO A 45 7.27 5.92 14.10
C PRO A 45 8.57 5.40 13.47
N ILE A 46 8.52 4.97 12.21
CA ILE A 46 9.65 4.47 11.44
C ILE A 46 10.16 5.60 10.53
N PRO A 47 11.39 6.09 10.73
CA PRO A 47 12.01 7.01 9.79
C PRO A 47 12.02 6.41 8.38
N PHE A 48 11.55 7.18 7.39
CA PHE A 48 11.50 6.76 5.98
C PHE A 48 10.61 5.53 5.71
N ALA A 49 9.59 5.27 6.53
CA ALA A 49 8.60 4.21 6.31
C ALA A 49 8.03 4.19 4.88
N ASP A 50 7.80 5.38 4.31
CA ASP A 50 7.27 5.55 2.96
C ASP A 50 8.14 4.85 1.89
N ILE A 51 9.47 4.98 2.02
CA ILE A 51 10.43 4.43 1.06
C ILE A 51 10.74 2.97 1.39
N LEU A 52 10.90 2.66 2.67
CA LEU A 52 11.38 1.35 3.10
C LEU A 52 10.28 0.29 3.08
N VAL A 53 9.02 0.67 3.35
CA VAL A 53 7.90 -0.29 3.50
C VAL A 53 6.77 0.00 2.53
N ILE A 54 6.21 1.22 2.56
CA ILE A 54 4.98 1.53 1.82
C ILE A 54 5.20 1.41 0.32
N THR A 55 6.31 1.92 -0.21
CA THR A 55 6.63 1.83 -1.64
C THR A 55 6.79 0.37 -2.09
N PRO A 56 7.56 -0.50 -1.40
CA PRO A 56 7.57 -1.94 -1.68
C PRO A 56 6.20 -2.62 -1.61
N VAL A 57 5.34 -2.26 -0.65
CA VAL A 57 3.96 -2.78 -0.55
C VAL A 57 3.14 -2.37 -1.79
N GLN A 58 3.23 -1.10 -2.20
CA GLN A 58 2.58 -0.59 -3.40
C GLN A 58 3.09 -1.27 -4.69
N ALA A 59 4.40 -1.54 -4.78
CA ALA A 59 4.96 -2.27 -5.91
C ALA A 59 4.48 -3.73 -5.94
N LYS A 60 4.43 -4.40 -4.78
CA LYS A 60 3.89 -5.76 -4.67
C LYS A 60 2.41 -5.80 -5.06
N MET A 61 1.62 -4.79 -4.64
CA MET A 61 0.22 -4.62 -5.05
C MET A 61 0.09 -4.53 -6.57
N VAL A 62 0.85 -3.64 -7.22
CA VAL A 62 0.83 -3.48 -8.69
C VAL A 62 1.24 -4.78 -9.41
N LEU A 63 2.23 -5.50 -8.89
CA LEU A 63 2.66 -6.79 -9.43
C LEU A 63 1.53 -7.82 -9.39
N HIS A 64 0.78 -7.90 -8.29
CA HIS A 64 -0.35 -8.84 -8.18
C HIS A 64 -1.53 -8.43 -9.06
N ILE A 65 -1.85 -7.13 -9.15
CA ILE A 65 -2.86 -6.65 -10.10
C ILE A 65 -2.46 -7.03 -11.53
N GLY A 66 -1.19 -6.83 -11.92
CA GLY A 66 -0.68 -7.24 -13.22
C GLY A 66 -0.90 -8.73 -13.49
N LYS A 67 -0.56 -9.59 -12.53
CA LYS A 67 -0.79 -11.04 -12.62
C LYS A 67 -2.26 -11.41 -12.78
N ILE A 68 -3.17 -10.75 -12.06
CA ILE A 68 -4.62 -10.98 -12.19
C ILE A 68 -5.12 -10.63 -13.60
N TYR A 69 -4.51 -9.63 -14.26
CA TYR A 69 -4.80 -9.30 -15.66
C TYR A 69 -3.97 -10.12 -16.68
N GLY A 70 -3.20 -11.12 -16.23
CA GLY A 70 -2.41 -12.01 -17.10
C GLY A 70 -1.06 -11.45 -17.54
N PHE A 71 -0.56 -10.39 -16.88
CA PHE A 71 0.78 -9.85 -17.13
C PHE A 71 1.80 -10.40 -16.14
N ASP A 72 2.88 -10.97 -16.67
CA ASP A 72 4.07 -11.27 -15.88
C ASP A 72 5.03 -10.09 -15.96
N ILE A 73 5.25 -9.40 -14.83
CA ILE A 73 6.09 -8.22 -14.73
C ILE A 73 7.10 -8.39 -13.60
N THR A 74 8.29 -7.83 -13.80
CA THR A 74 9.34 -7.82 -12.78
C THR A 74 8.99 -6.87 -11.64
N ALA A 75 9.62 -7.06 -10.49
CA ALA A 75 9.46 -6.16 -9.35
C ALA A 75 9.93 -4.73 -9.69
N GLU A 76 10.99 -4.62 -10.50
CA GLU A 76 11.50 -3.35 -11.02
C GLU A 76 10.43 -2.65 -11.86
N ARG A 77 9.80 -3.37 -12.80
CA ARG A 77 8.74 -2.78 -13.63
C ARG A 77 7.51 -2.40 -12.82
N ALA A 78 7.15 -3.19 -11.81
CA ALA A 78 6.05 -2.83 -10.91
C ALA A 78 6.34 -1.53 -10.14
N ARG A 79 7.60 -1.33 -9.69
CA ARG A 79 8.03 -0.08 -9.04
C ARG A 79 8.01 1.11 -10.00
N GLU A 80 8.44 0.92 -11.25
CA GLU A 80 8.34 1.96 -12.29
C GLU A 80 6.88 2.37 -12.52
N ILE A 81 5.96 1.39 -12.61
CA ILE A 81 4.53 1.66 -12.74
C ILE A 81 3.99 2.43 -11.53
N VAL A 82 4.39 2.08 -10.31
CA VAL A 82 4.04 2.85 -9.10
C VAL A 82 4.50 4.31 -9.22
N GLN A 83 5.71 4.55 -9.73
CA GLN A 83 6.23 5.91 -9.93
C GLN A 83 5.46 6.65 -11.04
N GLU A 84 5.24 6.01 -12.19
CA GLU A 84 4.51 6.56 -13.33
C GLU A 84 3.09 6.98 -12.93
N LEU A 85 2.34 6.07 -12.28
CA LEU A 85 0.95 6.29 -11.90
C LEU A 85 0.83 7.16 -10.64
N GLY A 86 1.76 7.02 -9.69
CA GLY A 86 1.80 7.78 -8.45
C GLY A 86 1.95 9.28 -8.67
N VAL A 87 2.65 9.69 -9.74
CA VAL A 87 2.71 11.09 -10.16
C VAL A 87 1.32 11.61 -10.53
N THR A 88 0.52 10.87 -11.30
CA THR A 88 -0.86 11.29 -11.62
C THR A 88 -1.75 11.34 -10.38
N VAL A 89 -1.63 10.37 -9.48
CA VAL A 89 -2.35 10.40 -8.18
C VAL A 89 -1.94 11.65 -7.39
N ALA A 90 -0.66 12.01 -7.37
CA ALA A 90 -0.18 13.23 -6.72
C ALA A 90 -0.82 14.51 -7.26
N TYR A 91 -0.90 14.60 -8.59
CA TYR A 91 -1.52 15.73 -9.27
C TYR A 91 -3.05 15.76 -9.11
N GLY A 92 -3.72 14.60 -9.18
CA GLY A 92 -5.17 14.47 -9.10
C GLY A 92 -5.72 14.58 -7.67
N VAL A 93 -4.93 14.22 -6.66
CA VAL A 93 -5.35 14.27 -5.25
C VAL A 93 -5.09 15.65 -4.63
N ALA A 94 -4.23 16.50 -5.22
CA ALA A 94 -3.92 17.84 -4.71
C ALA A 94 -3.76 17.86 -3.17
N ALA A 95 -2.99 16.91 -2.62
CA ALA A 95 -2.70 16.76 -1.18
C ALA A 95 -1.90 17.93 -0.57
N ARG A 96 -1.79 19.07 -1.29
CA ARG A 96 -1.10 20.30 -0.88
C ARG A 96 -1.65 20.92 0.43
N GLN A 97 -2.77 20.44 0.96
CA GLN A 97 -3.38 20.94 2.22
C GLN A 97 -3.34 19.93 3.39
N VAL A 98 -3.19 18.62 3.15
CA VAL A 98 -3.18 17.62 4.25
C VAL A 98 -1.77 17.44 4.82
N MET A 99 -0.73 17.48 3.97
CA MET A 99 0.67 17.25 4.38
C MET A 99 1.37 18.46 5.01
N ARG A 100 0.93 19.69 4.77
CA ARG A 100 1.60 20.88 5.34
C ARG A 100 1.24 21.14 6.81
N GLY A 101 0.12 20.60 7.32
CA GLY A 101 -0.45 21.06 8.59
C GLY A 101 -0.64 20.01 9.68
N LEU A 102 -0.81 18.72 9.34
CA LEU A 102 -1.33 17.77 10.32
C LEU A 102 -0.22 16.94 10.99
N ALA A 103 0.28 17.51 12.09
CA ALA A 103 0.44 16.80 13.36
C ALA A 103 1.58 15.77 13.55
N LYS A 104 2.42 15.48 12.55
CA LYS A 104 3.59 14.59 12.78
C LYS A 104 4.67 15.18 13.71
N MET A 105 4.73 16.51 13.87
CA MET A 105 5.73 17.15 14.74
C MET A 105 5.33 17.29 16.21
N ALA A 106 4.05 17.21 16.55
CA ALA A 106 3.62 17.43 17.93
C ALA A 106 3.66 16.14 18.76
N LEU A 107 3.16 15.01 18.22
CA LEU A 107 3.08 13.71 18.92
C LEU A 107 3.11 12.55 17.91
N PRO A 108 4.17 11.71 17.85
CA PRO A 108 4.37 10.68 16.81
C PRO A 108 3.21 9.70 16.65
N LEU A 109 2.64 9.19 17.75
CA LEU A 109 1.54 8.22 17.73
C LEU A 109 0.21 8.86 17.29
N ILE A 110 -0.06 10.09 17.74
CA ILE A 110 -1.29 10.81 17.37
C ILE A 110 -1.21 11.27 15.91
N GLY A 111 -0.04 11.75 15.47
CA GLY A 111 0.20 12.13 14.08
C GLY A 111 0.06 10.94 13.11
N GLY A 112 0.55 9.76 13.50
CA GLY A 112 0.38 8.52 12.74
C GLY A 112 -1.08 8.17 12.49
N LEU A 113 -1.90 8.17 13.55
CA LEU A 113 -3.33 7.85 13.48
C LEU A 113 -4.11 8.85 12.59
N ILE A 114 -3.74 10.13 12.62
CA ILE A 114 -4.33 11.16 11.75
C ILE A 114 -3.97 10.92 10.28
N THR A 115 -2.78 10.39 10.01
CA THR A 115 -2.29 10.20 8.64
C THR A 115 -2.70 8.87 8.00
N ALA A 116 -3.03 7.83 8.80
CA ALA A 116 -3.39 6.51 8.30
C ALA A 116 -4.53 6.51 7.28
N PRO A 117 -5.66 7.23 7.48
CA PRO A 117 -6.73 7.31 6.48
C PRO A 117 -6.27 7.94 5.15
N ALA A 118 -5.36 8.91 5.21
CA ALA A 118 -4.84 9.57 4.01
C ALA A 118 -3.90 8.64 3.23
N VAL A 119 -3.03 7.90 3.93
CA VAL A 119 -2.14 6.90 3.32
C VAL A 119 -2.93 5.72 2.75
N TYR A 120 -4.00 5.30 3.43
CA TYR A 120 -4.96 4.32 2.91
C TYR A 120 -5.58 4.82 1.60
N GLY A 121 -6.20 6.01 1.61
CA GLY A 121 -6.88 6.56 0.45
C GLY A 121 -5.95 6.77 -0.75
N TRP A 122 -4.70 7.18 -0.49
CA TRP A 122 -3.66 7.31 -1.51
C TRP A 122 -3.33 5.96 -2.16
N THR A 123 -3.05 4.95 -1.34
CA THR A 123 -2.68 3.62 -1.82
C THR A 123 -3.85 2.95 -2.55
N PHE A 124 -5.07 3.14 -2.05
CA PHE A 124 -6.29 2.70 -2.70
C PHE A 124 -6.46 3.33 -4.10
N ALA A 125 -6.28 4.66 -4.21
CA ALA A 125 -6.35 5.35 -5.49
C ALA A 125 -5.27 4.88 -6.47
N LEU A 126 -4.04 4.69 -6.01
CA LEU A 126 -2.96 4.13 -6.82
C LEU A 126 -3.32 2.73 -7.34
N GLY A 127 -3.87 1.88 -6.48
CA GLY A 127 -4.35 0.55 -6.87
C GLY A 127 -5.43 0.59 -7.95
N ARG A 128 -6.41 1.49 -7.83
CA ARG A 128 -7.46 1.66 -8.86
C ARG A 128 -6.93 2.19 -10.18
N VAL A 129 -5.97 3.12 -10.14
CA VAL A 129 -5.29 3.58 -11.36
C VAL A 129 -4.48 2.45 -12.00
N ALA A 130 -3.82 1.61 -11.21
CA ALA A 130 -3.11 0.42 -11.70
C ALA A 130 -4.06 -0.62 -12.32
N GLN A 131 -5.21 -0.85 -11.69
CA GLN A 131 -6.28 -1.68 -12.26
C GLN A 131 -6.69 -1.18 -13.65
N SER A 132 -7.03 0.11 -13.75
CA SER A 132 -7.41 0.72 -15.03
C SER A 132 -6.27 0.65 -16.07
N TYR A 133 -5.01 0.84 -15.64
CA TYR A 133 -3.84 0.70 -16.50
C TYR A 133 -3.75 -0.69 -17.13
N PHE A 134 -3.85 -1.76 -16.33
CA PHE A 134 -3.77 -3.12 -16.85
C PHE A 134 -5.00 -3.51 -17.66
N GLU A 135 -6.19 -3.10 -17.24
CA GLU A 135 -7.43 -3.32 -18.01
C GLU A 135 -7.33 -2.71 -19.41
N ARG A 136 -6.96 -1.43 -19.51
CA ARG A 136 -6.76 -0.76 -20.81
C ARG A 136 -5.70 -1.47 -21.65
N LYS A 137 -4.61 -1.93 -21.02
CA LYS A 137 -3.55 -2.68 -21.69
C LYS A 137 -4.08 -4.00 -22.26
N THR A 138 -4.97 -4.72 -21.56
CA THR A 138 -5.61 -5.94 -22.12
C THR A 138 -6.49 -5.63 -23.34
N LEU A 139 -7.07 -4.42 -23.40
CA LEU A 139 -7.89 -3.96 -24.52
C LEU A 139 -7.08 -3.33 -25.67
N GLY A 140 -5.75 -3.29 -25.57
CA GLY A 140 -4.89 -2.61 -26.54
C GLY A 140 -5.06 -1.09 -26.57
N LEU A 141 -5.68 -0.51 -25.53
CA LEU A 141 -5.93 0.92 -25.43
C LEU A 141 -4.71 1.64 -24.84
N PRO A 142 -4.35 2.83 -25.35
CA PRO A 142 -3.30 3.62 -24.75
C PRO A 142 -3.71 4.06 -23.35
N ASP A 143 -2.72 4.31 -22.50
CA ASP A 143 -2.94 4.99 -21.24
C ASP A 143 -3.51 6.42 -21.49
N SER A 144 -4.41 6.86 -20.62
CA SER A 144 -5.10 8.16 -20.79
C SER A 144 -5.15 8.90 -19.47
N ARG A 145 -4.49 10.06 -19.43
CA ARG A 145 -4.54 10.97 -18.28
C ARG A 145 -5.98 11.33 -17.89
N LYS A 146 -6.88 11.52 -18.87
CA LYS A 146 -8.29 11.83 -18.61
C LYS A 146 -8.96 10.69 -17.84
N GLU A 147 -8.66 9.44 -18.22
CA GLU A 147 -9.19 8.27 -17.52
C GLU A 147 -8.58 8.14 -16.13
N GLN A 148 -7.26 8.29 -16.00
CA GLN A 148 -6.60 8.25 -14.70
C GLN A 148 -7.21 9.26 -13.72
N VAL A 149 -7.46 10.49 -14.18
CA VAL A 149 -8.13 11.52 -13.36
C VAL A 149 -9.53 11.09 -12.96
N ARG A 150 -10.31 10.52 -13.89
CA ARG A 150 -11.66 9.99 -13.59
C ARG A 150 -11.59 8.88 -12.54
N VAL A 151 -10.73 7.90 -12.73
CA VAL A 151 -10.52 6.77 -11.81
C VAL A 151 -10.09 7.27 -10.43
N ILE A 152 -9.24 8.31 -10.34
CA ILE A 152 -8.88 8.93 -9.06
C ILE A 152 -10.10 9.54 -8.35
N GLN A 153 -11.00 10.21 -9.09
CA GLN A 153 -12.22 10.78 -8.50
C GLN A 153 -13.17 9.69 -7.99
N GLU A 154 -13.34 8.61 -8.76
CA GLU A 154 -14.15 7.45 -8.36
C GLU A 154 -13.52 6.74 -7.15
N ALA A 155 -12.20 6.53 -7.17
CA ALA A 155 -11.45 5.92 -6.09
C ALA A 155 -11.56 6.72 -4.78
N LYS A 156 -11.59 8.07 -4.84
CA LYS A 156 -11.82 8.92 -3.66
C LYS A 156 -13.18 8.67 -3.02
N GLN A 157 -14.21 8.39 -3.81
CA GLN A 157 -15.55 8.08 -3.29
C GLN A 157 -15.61 6.65 -2.74
N GLN A 158 -15.03 5.70 -3.46
CA GLN A 158 -14.94 4.30 -3.04
C GLN A 158 -14.15 4.17 -1.74
N SER A 159 -12.97 4.79 -1.65
CA SER A 159 -12.10 4.70 -0.48
C SER A 159 -12.76 5.22 0.79
N ARG A 160 -13.69 6.18 0.68
CA ARG A 160 -14.49 6.67 1.82
C ARG A 160 -15.52 5.65 2.31
N LYS A 161 -16.09 4.85 1.41
CA LYS A 161 -17.08 3.82 1.74
C LYS A 161 -16.44 2.60 2.37
N VAL A 162 -15.22 2.26 1.97
CA VAL A 162 -14.48 1.09 2.46
C VAL A 162 -13.36 1.45 3.42
N LEU A 163 -13.36 2.68 3.94
CA LEU A 163 -12.31 3.15 4.86
C LEU A 163 -12.36 2.31 6.15
N PRO A 164 -11.23 1.69 6.56
CA PRO A 164 -11.15 1.00 7.84
C PRO A 164 -11.35 1.95 9.02
N SER A 165 -11.76 1.39 10.16
CA SER A 165 -11.83 2.14 11.40
C SER A 165 -10.42 2.46 11.91
N ALA A 166 -10.31 3.46 12.80
CA ALA A 166 -9.06 3.79 13.48
C ALA A 166 -8.50 2.59 14.29
N GLN A 167 -9.40 1.74 14.81
CA GLN A 167 -9.03 0.53 15.55
C GLN A 167 -8.37 -0.49 14.63
N ASP A 168 -8.91 -0.72 13.42
CA ASP A 168 -8.35 -1.69 12.47
C ASP A 168 -6.89 -1.37 12.10
N PHE A 169 -6.58 -0.09 11.88
CA PHE A 169 -5.20 0.34 11.63
C PHE A 169 -4.30 0.11 12.84
N THR A 170 -4.80 0.40 14.04
CA THR A 170 -4.04 0.25 15.30
C THR A 170 -3.77 -1.21 15.61
N ASP A 171 -4.77 -2.08 15.43
CA ASP A 171 -4.66 -3.52 15.64
C ASP A 171 -3.61 -4.11 14.71
N LEU A 172 -3.68 -3.79 13.41
CA LEU A 172 -2.68 -4.25 12.45
C LEU A 172 -1.27 -3.71 12.76
N ALA A 173 -1.14 -2.43 13.12
CA ALA A 173 0.16 -1.85 13.49
C ALA A 173 0.76 -2.58 14.71
N SER A 174 -0.06 -2.80 15.75
CA SER A 174 0.36 -3.50 16.96
C SER A 174 0.80 -4.95 16.69
N GLU A 175 0.08 -5.65 15.81
CA GLU A 175 0.41 -7.01 15.41
C GLU A 175 1.72 -7.07 14.63
N LEU A 176 1.93 -6.15 13.69
CA LEU A 176 3.19 -6.03 12.95
C LEU A 176 4.37 -5.78 13.88
N ARG A 177 4.19 -4.90 14.88
CA ARG A 177 5.21 -4.61 15.90
C ARG A 177 5.52 -5.83 16.76
N ARG A 178 4.49 -6.50 17.30
CA ARG A 178 4.64 -7.72 18.12
C ARG A 178 5.45 -8.78 17.38
N ARG A 179 5.11 -9.02 16.11
CA ARG A 179 5.78 -9.99 15.26
C ARG A 179 7.24 -9.63 14.96
N ALA A 180 7.58 -8.35 14.90
CA ALA A 180 8.97 -7.92 14.69
C ALA A 180 9.81 -8.16 15.95
N ASP A 181 9.23 -7.90 17.13
CA ASP A 181 9.88 -8.13 18.42
C ASP A 181 10.14 -9.62 18.70
N GLU A 182 9.18 -10.50 18.38
CA GLU A 182 9.34 -11.96 18.54
C GLU A 182 10.48 -12.53 17.69
N LYS A 183 10.62 -12.07 16.45
CA LYS A 183 11.67 -12.54 15.55
C LYS A 183 13.06 -12.05 15.98
N ASN A 184 13.15 -10.83 16.52
CA ASN A 184 14.40 -10.32 17.11
C ASN A 184 14.83 -11.16 18.33
N ARG A 185 13.88 -11.57 19.18
CA ARG A 185 14.16 -12.45 20.33
C ARG A 185 14.64 -13.84 19.88
N ASN A 186 14.00 -14.41 18.86
CA ASN A 186 14.39 -15.73 18.34
C ASN A 186 15.73 -15.72 17.57
N GLN A 187 16.18 -14.57 17.07
CA GLN A 187 17.49 -14.41 16.41
C GLN A 187 18.62 -14.01 17.38
N GLY A 188 18.31 -13.58 18.61
CA GLY A 188 19.27 -13.14 19.63
C GLY A 188 19.45 -14.09 20.82
N GLY A 189 18.95 -15.33 20.76
CA GLY A 189 19.11 -16.31 21.83
C GLY A 189 20.54 -16.87 21.94
N PRO A 190 21.01 -17.28 23.13
CA PRO A 190 22.42 -17.63 23.41
C PRO A 190 22.92 -18.95 22.77
N ASN A 191 22.30 -19.45 21.71
CA ASN A 191 22.72 -20.66 20.98
C ASN A 191 22.96 -20.38 19.49
N GLY A 192 23.92 -19.52 19.18
CA GLY A 192 24.57 -19.55 17.87
C GLY A 192 25.61 -20.67 17.85
N PRO A 193 25.65 -21.56 16.84
CA PRO A 193 26.65 -22.62 16.80
C PRO A 193 28.05 -22.02 16.65
N ASN A 194 28.95 -22.41 17.57
CA ASN A 194 30.40 -22.21 17.48
C ASN A 194 30.99 -22.89 16.24
#